data_AF-A0A445A7P7-F1
#
_entry.id   AF-A0A445A7P7-F1
#
_cell.length_a   1.000
_cell.length_b   1.000
_cell.length_c   1.000
_cell.angle_alpha   90.00
_cell.angle_beta   90.00
_cell.angle_gamma   90.00
#
_symmetry.space_group_name_H-M   'P 1'
#
loop_
_entity.id
_entity.type
_entity.pdbx_description
1 polymer ?
#
loop_
_entity_poly.entity_id
_entity_poly.type
_entity_poly.pdbx_seq_one_letter_code
_entity_poly.pdbx_strand_id
1 'polypeptide(L)'
;MHCITSHSLSDMETILSSSALALPCLKTSKCRRTAMLRVRASVAIDQHTHQTTSNLALLRIGTRGSPLALAQAYETRDKLMSSHPELAEEGAIQIVVIKTTGDKILSQPLADIGGKGLFTKEIDEALINGDIDIAVHSMKDVPTYLPDKTILPCNLPREDVRDAFISLTASSLAHLPAGSVVGTASLRRKSQILHRYPSLSVSRHDQILKYFSLALGSPCTGGHSFIFS
;
A
#
# COMPACT_ATOMS: atom_id res chain seq x y z
N MET A 1 -21.25 27.50 -20.08
CA MET A 1 -20.87 27.70 -21.50
C MET A 1 -20.58 26.32 -22.10
N HIS A 2 -21.42 25.89 -23.06
CA HIS A 2 -21.40 24.73 -24.00
C HIS A 2 -20.57 23.48 -23.63
N CYS A 3 -21.09 22.26 -23.42
CA CYS A 3 -22.14 21.42 -24.05
C CYS A 3 -21.79 20.87 -25.45
N ILE A 4 -21.44 19.57 -25.53
CA ILE A 4 -21.65 18.59 -26.65
C ILE A 4 -21.60 17.17 -26.00
N THR A 5 -22.71 16.50 -25.60
CA THR A 5 -23.61 15.54 -26.31
C THR A 5 -22.89 14.43 -27.11
N SER A 6 -22.76 13.21 -26.57
CA SER A 6 -23.64 12.02 -26.74
C SER A 6 -23.78 11.49 -28.18
N HIS A 7 -23.48 10.20 -28.42
CA HIS A 7 -24.33 9.29 -29.22
C HIS A 7 -24.02 7.82 -28.86
N SER A 8 -25.06 7.16 -28.33
CA SER A 8 -25.29 5.72 -28.32
C SER A 8 -26.07 5.38 -29.59
N LEU A 9 -25.81 4.24 -30.23
CA LEU A 9 -26.82 3.53 -31.03
C LEU A 9 -26.39 2.07 -31.24
N SER A 10 -27.19 1.18 -30.67
CA SER A 10 -27.38 -0.22 -31.03
C SER A 10 -28.28 -0.34 -32.28
N ASP A 11 -28.51 -1.59 -32.70
CA ASP A 11 -29.46 -2.07 -33.72
C ASP A 11 -28.83 -2.18 -35.12
N MET A 12 -29.03 -3.19 -35.98
CA MET A 12 -29.90 -4.38 -36.01
C MET A 12 -29.45 -5.29 -37.19
N GLU A 13 -29.65 -6.60 -37.05
CA GLU A 13 -29.98 -7.64 -38.05
C GLU A 13 -29.14 -7.96 -39.32
N THR A 14 -28.63 -9.20 -39.34
CA THR A 14 -29.01 -10.34 -40.21
C THR A 14 -29.37 -10.09 -41.69
N ILE A 15 -28.54 -10.61 -42.62
CA ILE A 15 -29.00 -11.26 -43.89
C ILE A 15 -28.06 -12.42 -44.29
N LEU A 16 -28.69 -13.53 -44.69
CA LEU A 16 -28.15 -14.81 -45.19
C LEU A 16 -27.52 -14.74 -46.60
N SER A 17 -26.56 -15.63 -46.89
CA SER A 17 -26.52 -16.47 -48.12
C SER A 17 -25.28 -17.40 -48.08
N SER A 18 -25.44 -18.70 -47.83
CA SER A 18 -25.52 -19.78 -48.84
C SER A 18 -24.17 -20.31 -49.36
N SER A 19 -23.76 -21.50 -48.89
CA SER A 19 -23.16 -22.53 -49.74
C SER A 19 -23.12 -23.87 -49.00
N ALA A 20 -23.93 -24.79 -49.49
CA ALA A 20 -24.08 -26.16 -49.05
C ALA A 20 -22.85 -27.02 -49.37
N LEU A 21 -22.62 -28.06 -48.58
CA LEU A 21 -22.11 -29.36 -49.04
C LEU A 21 -22.48 -30.44 -48.00
N ALA A 22 -22.96 -31.57 -48.50
CA ALA A 22 -23.72 -32.60 -47.80
C ALA A 22 -22.86 -33.81 -47.34
N LEU A 23 -23.45 -34.57 -46.40
CA LEU A 23 -23.09 -35.87 -45.80
C LEU A 23 -22.96 -37.04 -46.81
N PRO A 24 -22.37 -38.21 -46.42
CA PRO A 24 -23.06 -39.32 -45.70
C PRO A 24 -22.18 -39.93 -44.55
N CYS A 25 -22.64 -40.34 -43.36
CA CYS A 25 -23.63 -41.33 -42.90
C CYS A 25 -23.30 -42.82 -43.18
N LEU A 26 -23.57 -43.67 -42.17
CA LEU A 26 -23.54 -45.15 -42.02
C LEU A 26 -22.42 -45.64 -41.05
N LYS A 27 -22.62 -46.54 -40.07
CA LYS A 27 -23.69 -47.50 -39.75
C LYS A 27 -23.61 -47.90 -38.26
N THR A 28 -24.77 -48.20 -37.69
CA THR A 28 -25.03 -48.84 -36.39
C THR A 28 -24.62 -50.32 -36.35
N SER A 29 -24.26 -50.88 -35.19
CA SER A 29 -24.69 -52.26 -34.83
C SER A 29 -24.63 -52.63 -33.34
N LYS A 30 -25.78 -53.14 -32.88
CA LYS A 30 -26.10 -54.21 -31.90
C LYS A 30 -25.67 -54.15 -30.42
N CYS A 31 -26.73 -53.95 -29.64
CA CYS A 31 -27.01 -54.43 -28.27
C CYS A 31 -26.80 -55.95 -28.06
N ARG A 32 -26.23 -56.31 -26.90
CA ARG A 32 -26.49 -57.59 -26.22
C ARG A 32 -26.74 -57.34 -24.74
N ARG A 33 -27.88 -57.88 -24.27
CA ARG A 33 -28.33 -57.95 -22.88
C ARG A 33 -27.59 -59.07 -22.15
N THR A 34 -27.22 -58.85 -20.89
CA THR A 34 -27.14 -59.92 -19.88
C THR A 34 -27.41 -59.36 -18.47
N ALA A 35 -28.45 -59.94 -17.87
CA ALA A 35 -28.72 -60.27 -16.47
C ALA A 35 -28.37 -59.31 -15.32
N MET A 36 -29.40 -59.09 -14.49
CA MET A 36 -29.37 -58.59 -13.12
C MET A 36 -28.35 -59.30 -12.23
N LEU A 37 -27.61 -58.53 -11.43
CA LEU A 37 -27.22 -58.96 -10.09
C LEU A 37 -27.44 -57.79 -9.11
N ARG A 38 -28.38 -58.01 -8.21
CA ARG A 38 -28.76 -57.09 -7.13
C ARG A 38 -27.78 -57.30 -5.98
N VAL A 39 -26.74 -56.47 -5.88
CA VAL A 39 -25.87 -56.42 -4.69
C VAL A 39 -26.32 -55.24 -3.85
N ARG A 40 -26.96 -55.54 -2.70
CA ARG A 40 -27.13 -54.59 -1.61
C ARG A 40 -25.79 -54.46 -0.90
N ALA A 41 -25.09 -53.35 -1.10
CA ALA A 41 -24.03 -52.90 -0.21
C ALA A 41 -24.53 -51.66 0.52
N SER A 42 -25.08 -51.89 1.72
CA SER A 42 -25.08 -50.92 2.79
C SER A 42 -23.62 -50.71 3.22
N VAL A 43 -23.18 -49.47 3.42
CA VAL A 43 -22.38 -49.00 4.58
C VAL A 43 -21.91 -47.56 4.32
N ALA A 44 -22.30 -46.70 5.26
CA ALA A 44 -21.69 -45.50 5.82
C ALA A 44 -20.78 -44.59 4.97
N ILE A 45 -21.19 -43.31 4.94
CA ILE A 45 -20.42 -42.10 5.30
C ILE A 45 -18.95 -42.09 4.89
N ASP A 46 -18.61 -41.16 4.01
CA ASP A 46 -17.49 -40.26 4.25
C ASP A 46 -17.87 -38.82 3.86
N GLN A 47 -18.29 -38.07 4.88
CA GLN A 47 -18.27 -36.61 4.89
C GLN A 47 -16.80 -36.17 5.00
N HIS A 48 -16.01 -36.21 3.93
CA HIS A 48 -14.68 -35.61 3.93
C HIS A 48 -14.35 -34.96 2.57
N THR A 49 -15.05 -33.88 2.27
CA THR A 49 -14.45 -32.72 1.59
C THR A 49 -14.39 -31.56 2.57
N HIS A 50 -13.72 -31.77 3.72
CA HIS A 50 -12.93 -30.68 4.29
C HIS A 50 -11.73 -30.51 3.37
N GLN A 51 -11.96 -29.89 2.21
CA GLN A 51 -10.88 -29.31 1.44
C GLN A 51 -10.20 -28.34 2.38
N THR A 52 -8.93 -28.61 2.61
CA THR A 52 -7.96 -27.80 3.33
C THR A 52 -8.09 -26.36 2.83
N THR A 53 -8.88 -25.52 3.51
CA THR A 53 -8.75 -24.08 3.42
C THR A 53 -7.41 -23.77 4.06
N SER A 54 -6.35 -23.91 3.25
CA SER A 54 -5.11 -23.20 3.49
C SER A 54 -5.52 -21.78 3.86
N ASN A 55 -5.13 -21.36 5.05
CA ASN A 55 -5.35 -20.04 5.63
C ASN A 55 -4.68 -19.00 4.72
N LEU A 56 -5.33 -18.71 3.59
CA LEU A 56 -4.94 -17.73 2.60
C LEU A 56 -5.70 -16.48 2.98
N ALA A 57 -4.95 -15.45 3.37
CA ALA A 57 -5.53 -14.15 3.64
C ALA A 57 -6.33 -13.68 2.42
N LEU A 58 -7.53 -13.15 2.67
CA LEU A 58 -8.39 -12.58 1.64
C LEU A 58 -7.81 -11.29 1.03
N LEU A 59 -7.01 -10.57 1.83
CA LEU A 59 -6.37 -9.32 1.42
C LEU A 59 -4.97 -9.15 2.02
N ARG A 60 -3.96 -8.89 1.19
CA ARG A 60 -2.58 -8.63 1.59
C ARG A 60 -2.26 -7.15 1.43
N ILE A 61 -1.92 -6.49 2.54
CA ILE A 61 -1.55 -5.08 2.61
C ILE A 61 -0.04 -4.94 2.68
N GLY A 62 0.57 -4.41 1.63
CA GLY A 62 1.99 -4.04 1.62
C GLY A 62 2.25 -2.73 2.33
N THR A 63 3.25 -2.72 3.22
CA THR A 63 3.70 -1.50 3.91
C THR A 63 5.19 -1.55 4.23
N ARG A 64 5.79 -0.41 4.56
CA ARG A 64 7.14 -0.34 5.12
C ARG A 64 7.15 -0.82 6.57
N GLY A 65 8.32 -1.26 7.03
CA GLY A 65 8.52 -1.75 8.41
C GLY A 65 8.74 -0.68 9.48
N SER A 66 8.57 0.61 9.17
CA SER A 66 8.73 1.67 10.18
C SER A 66 7.50 1.72 11.10
N PRO A 67 7.64 2.13 12.37
CA PRO A 67 6.50 2.20 13.30
C PRO A 67 5.33 3.03 12.77
N LEU A 68 5.61 4.15 12.10
CA LEU A 68 4.58 5.00 11.49
C LEU A 68 3.90 4.32 10.30
N ALA A 69 4.65 3.61 9.44
CA ALA A 69 4.07 2.92 8.29
C ALA A 69 3.20 1.73 8.73
N LEU A 70 3.56 1.04 9.81
CA LEU A 70 2.73 0.02 10.44
C LEU A 70 1.46 0.62 11.02
N ALA A 71 1.54 1.75 11.72
CA ALA A 71 0.36 2.44 12.24
C ALA A 71 -0.63 2.81 11.12
N GLN A 72 -0.14 3.31 9.98
CA GLN A 72 -0.96 3.60 8.80
C GLN A 72 -1.60 2.35 8.19
N ALA A 73 -0.87 1.24 8.14
CA ALA A 73 -1.40 -0.03 7.66
C ALA A 73 -2.48 -0.59 8.59
N TYR A 74 -2.29 -0.48 9.91
CA TYR A 74 -3.31 -0.87 10.88
C TYR A 74 -4.55 0.03 10.83
N GLU A 75 -4.39 1.35 10.69
CA GLU A 75 -5.54 2.24 10.50
C GLU A 75 -6.34 1.86 9.25
N THR A 76 -5.65 1.54 8.15
CA THR A 76 -6.28 1.09 6.91
C THR A 76 -7.03 -0.24 7.12
N ARG A 77 -6.39 -1.21 7.78
CA ARG A 77 -7.00 -2.50 8.13
C ARG A 77 -8.28 -2.30 8.95
N ASP A 78 -8.22 -1.49 10.00
CA ASP A 78 -9.33 -1.32 10.94
C ASP A 78 -10.55 -0.67 10.24
N LYS A 79 -10.31 0.28 9.33
CA LYS A 79 -11.38 0.87 8.49
C LYS A 79 -11.96 -0.14 7.51
N LEU A 80 -11.13 -1.01 6.93
CA LEU A 80 -11.58 -2.07 6.03
C LEU A 80 -12.45 -3.09 6.76
N MET A 81 -12.01 -3.58 7.92
CA MET A 81 -12.78 -4.50 8.78
C MET A 81 -14.12 -3.89 9.21
N SER A 82 -14.14 -2.59 9.52
CA SER A 82 -15.37 -1.89 9.91
C SER A 82 -16.37 -1.74 8.77
N SER A 83 -15.89 -1.70 7.52
CA SER A 83 -16.73 -1.48 6.33
C SER A 83 -17.12 -2.77 5.61
N HIS A 84 -16.35 -3.85 5.80
CA HIS A 84 -16.48 -5.13 5.10
C HIS A 84 -16.41 -6.27 6.13
N PRO A 85 -17.57 -6.80 6.59
CA PRO A 85 -17.61 -7.84 7.63
C PRO A 85 -16.81 -9.10 7.30
N GLU A 86 -16.70 -9.46 6.03
CA GLU A 86 -15.90 -10.59 5.55
C GLU A 86 -14.40 -10.43 5.80
N LEU A 87 -13.92 -9.19 5.96
CA LEU A 87 -12.53 -8.89 6.29
C LEU A 87 -12.28 -8.82 7.80
N ALA A 88 -13.33 -8.91 8.63
CA ALA A 88 -13.21 -8.85 10.08
C ALA A 88 -12.79 -10.20 10.71
N GLU A 89 -12.89 -11.29 9.96
CA GLU A 89 -12.46 -12.63 10.41
C GLU A 89 -10.94 -12.67 10.65
N GLU A 90 -10.53 -13.42 11.67
CA GLU A 90 -9.11 -13.56 12.02
C GLU A 90 -8.33 -14.19 10.85
N GLY A 91 -7.26 -13.52 10.40
CA GLY A 91 -6.46 -13.94 9.25
C GLY A 91 -6.99 -13.50 7.88
N ALA A 92 -8.15 -12.84 7.80
CA ALA A 92 -8.67 -12.33 6.52
C ALA A 92 -7.78 -11.24 5.90
N ILE A 93 -7.16 -10.39 6.73
CA ILE A 93 -6.19 -9.39 6.29
C ILE A 93 -4.78 -9.75 6.78
N GLN A 94 -3.82 -9.80 5.86
CA GLN A 94 -2.40 -9.97 6.15
C GLN A 94 -1.62 -8.68 5.91
N ILE A 95 -0.83 -8.25 6.89
CA ILE A 95 0.14 -7.16 6.72
C ILE A 95 1.46 -7.74 6.22
N VAL A 96 1.90 -7.33 5.03
CA VAL A 96 3.15 -7.74 4.39
C VAL A 96 4.16 -6.61 4.50
N VAL A 97 5.17 -6.82 5.34
CA VAL A 97 6.23 -5.81 5.57
C VAL A 97 7.30 -5.94 4.48
N ILE A 98 7.51 -4.87 3.71
CA ILE A 98 8.46 -4.82 2.60
C ILE A 98 9.58 -3.85 2.95
N LYS A 99 10.82 -4.31 2.82
CA LYS A 99 12.01 -3.51 3.12
C LYS A 99 12.49 -2.79 1.87
N THR A 100 12.43 -1.46 1.89
CA THR A 100 12.78 -0.63 0.73
C THR A 100 14.26 -0.28 0.68
N THR A 101 14.77 0.13 -0.47
CA THR A 101 16.15 0.63 -0.60
C THR A 101 16.37 1.88 0.27
N GLY A 102 15.37 2.74 0.39
CA GLY A 102 15.41 3.90 1.29
C GLY A 102 15.55 3.54 2.78
N ASP A 103 15.12 2.34 3.19
CA ASP A 103 15.35 1.84 4.56
C ASP A 103 16.77 1.28 4.76
N LYS A 104 17.46 0.90 3.69
CA LYS A 104 18.82 0.34 3.74
C LYS A 104 19.89 1.44 3.70
N ILE A 105 19.65 2.51 2.95
CA ILE A 105 20.62 3.59 2.73
C ILE A 105 20.32 4.76 3.67
N LEU A 106 20.77 4.67 4.91
CA LEU A 106 20.66 5.74 5.91
C LEU A 106 21.91 6.63 5.99
N SER A 107 23.01 6.21 5.36
CA SER A 107 24.33 6.84 5.50
C SER A 107 24.63 7.96 4.51
N GLN A 108 23.76 8.18 3.51
CA GLN A 108 23.96 9.20 2.48
C GLN A 108 22.78 10.16 2.40
N PRO A 109 23.02 11.44 2.04
CA PRO A 109 21.98 12.41 1.74
C PRO A 109 20.91 11.90 0.74
N LEU A 110 19.62 11.99 1.11
CA LEU A 110 18.50 11.70 0.18
C LEU A 110 18.59 12.50 -1.14
N ALA A 111 19.10 13.73 -1.08
CA ALA A 111 19.30 14.58 -2.25
C ALA A 111 20.37 14.04 -3.22
N ASP A 112 21.34 13.28 -2.69
CA ASP A 112 22.50 12.80 -3.43
C ASP A 112 22.30 11.35 -3.90
N ILE A 113 21.42 10.60 -3.24
CA ILE A 113 21.10 9.20 -3.58
C ILE A 113 20.37 9.09 -4.93
N GLY A 114 19.72 10.15 -5.42
CA GLY A 114 19.23 10.25 -6.80
C GLY A 114 18.47 9.02 -7.30
N GLY A 115 17.18 8.89 -6.97
CA GLY A 115 16.35 7.79 -7.46
C GLY A 115 14.86 8.09 -7.28
N LYS A 116 14.06 7.90 -8.34
CA LYS A 116 12.60 7.98 -8.24
C LYS A 116 12.11 6.79 -7.40
N GLY A 117 11.25 7.05 -6.41
CA GLY A 117 10.58 6.00 -5.64
C GLY A 117 11.45 5.27 -4.60
N LEU A 118 12.40 5.92 -3.94
CA LEU A 118 13.29 5.29 -2.93
C LEU A 118 12.55 4.50 -1.83
N PHE A 119 11.32 4.88 -1.51
CA PHE A 119 10.48 4.25 -0.49
C PHE A 119 9.26 3.51 -1.07
N THR A 120 9.08 3.50 -2.39
CA THR A 120 7.89 2.90 -3.02
C THR A 120 8.26 1.76 -3.96
N LYS A 121 9.43 1.80 -4.60
CA LYS A 121 9.82 0.88 -5.68
C LYS A 121 9.58 -0.60 -5.33
N GLU A 122 10.09 -1.08 -4.20
CA GLU A 122 9.94 -2.50 -3.84
C GLU A 122 8.49 -2.88 -3.49
N ILE A 123 7.69 -1.92 -3.03
CA ILE A 123 6.26 -2.11 -2.75
C ILE A 123 5.47 -2.11 -4.06
N ASP A 124 5.80 -1.21 -4.98
CA ASP A 124 5.22 -1.14 -6.31
C ASP A 124 5.48 -2.44 -7.10
N GLU A 125 6.70 -2.97 -7.02
CA GLU A 125 7.07 -4.27 -7.62
C GLU A 125 6.26 -5.42 -7.00
N ALA A 126 6.11 -5.46 -5.68
CA ALA A 126 5.28 -6.47 -5.01
C ALA A 126 3.81 -6.38 -5.42
N LEU A 127 3.27 -5.17 -5.63
CA LEU A 127 1.90 -4.97 -6.10
C LEU A 127 1.74 -5.45 -7.55
N ILE A 128 2.68 -5.12 -8.42
CA ILE A 128 2.66 -5.53 -9.84
C ILE A 128 2.80 -7.05 -9.99
N ASN A 129 3.61 -7.69 -9.15
CA ASN A 129 3.81 -9.14 -9.16
C ASN A 129 2.67 -9.92 -8.50
N GLY A 130 1.74 -9.24 -7.81
CA GLY A 130 0.66 -9.88 -7.07
C GLY A 130 1.12 -10.53 -5.77
N ASP A 131 2.25 -10.09 -5.20
CA ASP A 131 2.70 -10.49 -3.85
C ASP A 131 1.88 -9.81 -2.76
N ILE A 132 1.33 -8.64 -3.06
CA ILE A 132 0.38 -7.88 -2.25
C ILE A 132 -0.80 -7.44 -3.13
N ASP A 133 -1.94 -7.15 -2.50
CA ASP A 133 -3.16 -6.75 -3.18
C ASP A 133 -3.38 -5.23 -3.13
N ILE A 134 -2.98 -4.59 -2.02
CA ILE A 134 -2.96 -3.13 -1.87
C ILE A 134 -1.67 -2.68 -1.19
N ALA A 135 -1.26 -1.44 -1.47
CA ALA A 135 -0.11 -0.80 -0.85
C ALA A 135 -0.54 0.43 -0.04
N VAL A 136 0.01 0.57 1.17
CA VAL A 136 -0.25 1.74 2.04
C VAL A 136 1.02 2.60 2.11
N HIS A 137 0.86 3.88 1.79
CA HIS A 137 1.95 4.84 1.78
C HIS A 137 1.58 6.13 2.51
N SER A 138 2.59 6.79 3.07
CA SER A 138 2.51 8.22 3.35
C SER A 138 2.52 8.98 2.03
N MET A 139 1.47 9.75 1.74
CA MET A 139 1.30 10.41 0.44
C MET A 139 2.46 11.35 0.04
N LYS A 140 3.17 11.91 1.03
CA LYS A 140 4.37 12.74 0.80
C LYS A 140 5.54 12.00 0.16
N ASP A 141 5.56 10.67 0.26
CA ASP A 141 6.64 9.80 -0.21
C ASP A 141 6.29 9.12 -1.55
N VAL A 142 5.05 9.30 -2.04
CA VAL A 142 4.60 8.76 -3.33
C VAL A 142 5.16 9.61 -4.48
N PRO A 143 5.80 9.00 -5.50
CA PRO A 143 6.31 9.74 -6.64
C PRO A 143 5.17 10.38 -7.45
N THR A 144 5.48 11.48 -8.14
CA THR A 144 4.50 12.19 -8.99
C THR A 144 4.02 11.36 -10.18
N TYR A 145 4.86 10.46 -10.68
CA TYR A 145 4.51 9.49 -11.70
C TYR A 145 4.35 8.13 -11.04
N LEU A 146 3.17 7.56 -11.16
CA LEU A 146 2.89 6.20 -10.72
C LEU A 146 3.48 5.20 -11.73
N PRO A 147 4.00 4.06 -11.26
CA PRO A 147 4.39 2.96 -12.14
C PRO A 147 3.23 2.51 -13.03
N ASP A 148 3.56 2.01 -14.22
CA ASP A 148 2.55 1.38 -15.06
C ASP A 148 1.90 0.20 -14.33
N LYS A 149 0.61 -0.02 -14.58
CA LYS A 149 -0.23 -1.06 -13.95
C LYS A 149 -0.58 -0.82 -12.48
N THR A 150 -0.19 0.32 -11.89
CA THR A 150 -0.68 0.74 -10.57
C THR A 150 -1.61 1.94 -10.70
N ILE A 151 -2.49 2.09 -9.72
CA ILE A 151 -3.40 3.23 -9.59
C ILE A 151 -3.41 3.68 -8.13
N LEU A 152 -3.68 4.96 -7.89
CA LEU A 152 -3.89 5.52 -6.55
C LEU A 152 -5.31 6.08 -6.45
N PRO A 153 -6.33 5.22 -6.23
CA PRO A 153 -7.73 5.65 -6.23
C PRO A 153 -8.21 6.14 -4.85
N CYS A 154 -7.45 5.92 -3.79
CA CYS A 154 -7.90 6.10 -2.42
C CYS A 154 -6.93 6.98 -1.62
N ASN A 155 -7.50 7.91 -0.84
CA ASN A 155 -6.82 8.60 0.25
C ASN A 155 -7.72 8.53 1.48
N LEU A 156 -7.14 8.21 2.63
CA LEU A 156 -7.85 8.28 3.90
C LEU A 156 -8.13 9.75 4.27
N PRO A 157 -9.10 10.00 5.19
CA PRO A 157 -9.32 11.34 5.74
C PRO A 157 -7.99 11.95 6.21
N ARG A 158 -7.75 13.20 5.81
CA ARG A 158 -6.46 13.83 5.98
C ARG A 158 -6.28 14.30 7.43
N GLU A 159 -5.18 13.86 8.04
CA GLU A 159 -4.73 14.35 9.34
C GLU A 159 -4.15 15.78 9.27
N ASP A 160 -3.79 16.33 10.43
CA ASP A 160 -3.16 17.65 10.54
C ASP A 160 -1.92 17.75 9.63
N VAL A 161 -1.86 18.83 8.85
CA VAL A 161 -0.83 19.08 7.83
C VAL A 161 0.33 19.93 8.33
N ARG A 162 0.24 20.44 9.56
CA ARG A 162 1.20 21.40 10.12
C ARG A 162 2.52 20.73 10.47
N ASP A 163 3.61 21.45 10.22
CA ASP A 163 4.90 21.09 10.83
C ASP A 163 4.84 21.40 12.34
N ALA A 164 5.37 20.49 13.16
CA ALA A 164 5.50 20.64 14.60
C ALA A 164 6.93 21.05 15.00
N PHE A 165 7.05 22.04 15.87
CA PHE A 165 8.30 22.43 16.52
C PHE A 165 8.48 21.63 17.82
N ILE A 166 9.63 20.98 17.98
CA ILE A 166 9.96 20.18 19.16
C ILE A 166 11.27 20.69 19.74
N SER A 167 11.24 21.11 21.00
CA SER A 167 12.41 21.59 21.72
C SER A 167 12.24 21.34 23.21
N LEU A 168 13.36 21.08 23.89
CA LEU A 168 13.40 20.95 25.35
C LEU A 168 13.63 22.31 26.04
N THR A 169 14.12 23.30 25.30
CA THR A 169 14.65 24.55 25.89
C THR A 169 13.90 25.80 25.44
N ALA A 170 13.16 25.74 24.33
CA ALA A 170 12.39 26.87 23.81
C ALA A 170 10.96 26.47 23.46
N SER A 171 10.03 27.41 23.55
CA SER A 171 8.62 27.21 23.18
C SER A 171 8.36 27.40 21.69
N SER A 172 9.28 28.04 20.96
CA SER A 172 9.15 28.32 19.53
C SER A 172 10.49 28.65 18.89
N LEU A 173 10.55 28.64 17.56
CA LEU A 173 11.73 29.06 16.79
C LEU A 173 12.18 30.48 17.09
N ALA A 174 11.23 31.39 17.35
CA ALA A 174 11.54 32.80 17.64
C ALA A 174 12.25 32.99 18.99
N HIS A 175 12.12 32.03 19.90
CA HIS A 175 12.73 32.07 21.23
C HIS A 175 14.08 31.34 21.29
N LEU A 176 14.56 30.80 20.15
CA LEU A 176 15.88 30.20 20.10
C LEU A 176 16.97 31.30 20.08
N PRO A 177 18.02 31.17 20.91
CA PRO A 177 19.19 32.04 20.82
C PRO A 177 19.80 32.04 19.42
N ALA A 178 20.37 33.17 19.00
CA ALA A 178 21.12 33.25 17.75
C ALA A 178 22.24 32.19 17.72
N GLY A 179 22.45 31.58 16.56
CA GLY A 179 23.40 30.47 16.39
C GLY A 179 22.88 29.09 16.82
N SER A 180 21.65 28.99 17.35
CA SER A 180 21.05 27.69 17.70
C SER A 180 20.94 26.78 16.48
N VAL A 181 21.10 25.48 16.71
CA VAL A 181 21.09 24.46 15.66
C VAL A 181 19.73 23.76 15.61
N VAL A 182 19.08 23.83 14.46
CA VAL A 182 17.81 23.15 14.17
C VAL A 182 18.06 21.93 13.29
N GLY A 183 17.62 20.76 13.75
CA GLY A 183 17.75 19.50 13.02
C GLY A 183 16.61 19.28 12.03
N THR A 184 16.91 19.21 10.73
CA THR A 184 15.96 18.71 9.71
C THR A 184 16.69 18.16 8.48
N ALA A 185 16.16 17.07 7.92
CA ALA A 185 16.59 16.53 6.62
C ALA A 185 15.80 17.10 5.43
N SER A 186 14.73 17.86 5.68
CA SER A 186 13.88 18.41 4.64
C SER A 186 14.43 19.74 4.12
N LEU A 187 14.74 19.79 2.82
CA LEU A 187 15.11 21.04 2.17
C LEU A 187 13.98 22.08 2.22
N ARG A 188 12.72 21.63 2.15
CA ARG A 188 11.53 22.51 2.30
C ARG A 188 11.54 23.23 3.64
N ARG A 189 11.78 22.49 4.74
CA ARG A 189 11.82 23.11 6.08
C ARG A 189 13.04 24.00 6.22
N LYS A 190 14.21 23.53 5.79
CA LYS A 190 15.46 24.31 5.86
C LYS A 190 15.30 25.68 5.20
N SER A 191 14.77 25.74 3.98
CA SER A 191 14.61 27.02 3.27
C SER A 191 13.63 27.95 4.00
N GLN A 192 12.50 27.44 4.47
CA GLN A 192 11.50 28.23 5.18
C GLN A 192 12.01 28.77 6.52
N ILE A 193 12.76 27.96 7.27
CA ILE A 193 13.36 28.38 8.54
C ILE A 193 14.40 29.47 8.31
N LEU A 194 15.36 29.24 7.41
CA LEU A 194 16.44 30.20 7.14
C LEU A 194 15.93 31.50 6.52
N HIS A 195 14.84 31.46 5.77
CA HIS A 195 14.20 32.65 5.24
C HIS A 195 13.63 33.56 6.35
N ARG A 196 12.99 32.96 7.38
CA ARG A 196 12.36 33.72 8.47
C ARG A 196 13.31 34.02 9.64
N TYR A 197 14.25 33.11 9.92
CA TYR A 197 15.17 33.15 11.04
C TYR A 197 16.61 32.94 10.56
N PRO A 198 17.21 33.95 9.89
CA PRO A 198 18.54 33.82 9.29
C PRO A 198 19.67 33.68 10.31
N SER A 199 19.43 34.00 11.59
CA SER A 199 20.38 33.83 12.69
C SER A 199 20.50 32.38 13.18
N LEU A 200 19.62 31.48 12.74
CA LEU A 200 19.65 30.07 13.11
C LEU A 200 20.51 29.25 12.14
N SER A 201 21.12 28.19 12.65
CA SER A 201 21.84 27.20 11.84
C SER A 201 20.95 25.97 11.63
N VAL A 202 20.95 25.40 10.42
CA VAL A 202 20.17 24.19 10.11
C VAL A 202 21.10 23.05 9.72
N SER A 203 21.08 21.97 10.50
CA SER A 203 21.90 20.78 10.28
C SER A 203 21.06 19.54 9.94
N ARG A 204 21.65 18.64 9.14
CA ARG A 204 21.06 17.37 8.76
C ARG A 204 21.47 16.32 9.78
N HIS A 205 20.80 16.26 10.92
CA HIS A 205 21.02 15.14 11.84
C HIS A 205 20.30 13.90 11.30
N ASP A 206 21.09 12.96 10.82
CA ASP A 206 20.79 11.56 10.50
C ASP A 206 20.31 10.75 11.73
N GLN A 207 20.43 11.31 12.94
CA GLN A 207 19.97 10.72 14.20
C GLN A 207 18.60 11.22 14.69
N ILE A 208 17.86 12.02 13.91
CA ILE A 208 16.57 12.61 14.31
C ILE A 208 15.58 11.56 14.88
N LEU A 209 15.58 10.33 14.35
CA LEU A 209 14.74 9.23 14.87
C LEU A 209 15.28 8.59 16.15
N LYS A 210 16.60 8.56 16.37
CA LYS A 210 17.19 8.04 17.61
C LYS A 210 16.93 8.98 18.78
N TYR A 211 16.93 10.29 18.52
CA TYR A 211 16.55 11.31 19.50
C TYR A 211 15.04 11.33 19.79
N PHE A 212 14.17 10.93 18.86
CA PHE A 212 12.73 10.80 19.13
C PHE A 212 12.44 9.80 20.26
N SER A 213 13.16 8.67 20.29
CA SER A 213 13.04 7.68 21.37
C SER A 213 13.70 8.13 22.68
N LEU A 214 14.75 8.95 22.61
CA LEU A 214 15.51 9.43 23.79
C LEU A 214 14.91 10.69 24.43
N ALA A 215 14.26 11.56 23.66
CA ALA A 215 13.61 12.78 24.15
C ALA A 215 12.42 12.49 25.09
N LEU A 216 11.91 11.26 25.09
CA LEU A 216 10.93 10.78 26.06
C LEU A 216 11.55 10.17 27.33
N GLY A 217 12.88 10.15 27.49
CA GLY A 217 13.52 9.39 28.58
C GLY A 217 14.86 9.88 29.15
N SER A 218 15.51 10.95 28.66
CA SER A 218 16.75 11.47 29.29
C SER A 218 17.02 12.95 29.00
N PRO A 219 17.63 13.71 29.95
CA PRO A 219 17.97 15.11 29.75
C PRO A 219 19.21 15.23 28.84
N CYS A 220 19.01 15.66 27.59
CA CYS A 220 20.11 16.04 26.71
C CYS A 220 20.56 17.48 27.03
N THR A 221 21.82 17.65 27.42
CA THR A 221 22.46 18.92 27.84
C THR A 221 22.93 19.81 26.68
N GLY A 222 22.41 19.62 25.46
CA GLY A 222 22.70 20.45 24.29
C GLY A 222 21.41 21.01 23.72
N GLY A 223 21.37 22.32 23.44
CA GLY A 223 20.21 23.06 22.91
C GLY A 223 19.81 22.66 21.49
N HIS A 224 19.50 21.39 21.28
CA HIS A 224 19.06 20.83 20.01
C HIS A 224 17.54 20.91 19.93
N SER A 225 17.06 21.52 18.85
CA SER A 225 15.62 21.59 18.54
C SER A 225 15.37 20.94 17.19
N PHE A 226 14.22 20.28 17.05
CA PHE A 226 13.85 19.47 15.89
C PHE A 226 12.49 19.91 15.32
N ILE A 227 12.30 19.77 14.00
CA ILE A 227 11.01 20.08 13.36
C ILE A 227 10.52 18.90 12.52
N PHE A 228 9.29 18.48 12.80
CA PHE A 228 8.60 17.35 12.17
C PHE A 228 7.33 17.79 11.43
N SER A 229 6.74 16.88 10.66
CA SER A 229 5.37 16.91 10.08
C SER A 229 4.80 15.54 10.27
#